data_AF-A0A384CHP4-F1
#
_entry.id   AF-A0A384CHP4-F1
#
_cell.length_a   1.000
_cell.length_b   1.000
_cell.length_c   1.000
_cell.angle_alpha   90.00
_cell.angle_beta   90.00
_cell.angle_gamma   90.00
#
_symmetry.space_group_name_H-M   'P 1'
#
loop_
_entity.id
_entity.type
_entity.pdbx_description
1 polymer ?
#
loop_
_entity_poly.entity_id
_entity_poly.type
_entity_poly.pdbx_seq_one_letter_code
_entity_poly.pdbx_strand_id
1 'polypeptide(L)'
;MNDTVTIRTRKFMTNRLLQRKQMVIDVLHPGKATVPKTEIREKLAKMYKTTPDVIFVFGFRTHFGGGKTTGFGMIYDSLDYAKKNEPKHRLARHGLYEKKKTSRKQRKERKNRMKKVRGTAKANVGAGKKK
;
A
#
# COMPACT_ATOMS: atom_id res chain seq x y z
N MET A 1 -0.24 20.55 24.31
CA MET A 1 -0.79 21.10 23.05
C MET A 1 -1.48 19.98 22.28
N ASN A 2 -2.75 19.73 22.60
CA ASN A 2 -3.59 18.77 21.86
C ASN A 2 -4.09 19.47 20.60
N ASP A 3 -3.22 19.57 19.59
CA ASP A 3 -3.66 20.06 18.29
C ASP A 3 -4.68 19.10 17.70
N THR A 4 -5.87 19.62 17.50
CA THR A 4 -7.11 18.90 17.21
C THR A 4 -7.14 18.35 15.78
N VAL A 5 -6.32 17.33 15.50
CA VAL A 5 -6.43 16.56 14.25
C VAL A 5 -7.68 15.68 14.33
N THR A 6 -8.72 16.07 13.60
CA THR A 6 -10.02 15.41 13.59
C THR A 6 -10.19 14.63 12.29
N ILE A 7 -10.67 13.39 12.39
CA ILE A 7 -10.93 12.54 11.22
C ILE A 7 -12.44 12.36 11.07
N ARG A 8 -12.94 12.58 9.86
CA ARG A 8 -14.31 12.24 9.46
C ARG A 8 -14.27 11.29 8.28
N THR A 9 -15.17 10.31 8.27
CA THR A 9 -15.27 9.33 7.18
C THR A 9 -16.53 9.57 6.36
N ARG A 10 -16.43 9.49 5.04
CA ARG A 10 -17.53 9.71 4.08
C ARG A 10 -17.60 8.54 3.11
N LYS A 11 -18.74 8.37 2.43
CA LYS A 11 -18.95 7.31 1.42
C LYS A 11 -18.49 5.94 1.95
N PHE A 12 -18.86 5.63 3.19
CA PHE A 12 -18.51 4.38 3.84
C PHE A 12 -19.30 3.23 3.20
N MET A 13 -18.61 2.13 2.92
CA MET A 13 -19.22 0.94 2.35
C MET A 13 -18.52 -0.31 2.89
N THR A 14 -19.30 -1.26 3.40
CA THR A 14 -18.77 -2.59 3.74
C THR A 14 -18.81 -3.47 2.50
N ASN A 15 -17.65 -3.78 1.92
CA ASN A 15 -17.53 -4.63 0.74
C ASN A 15 -17.11 -6.04 1.15
N ARG A 16 -18.10 -6.92 1.29
CA ARG A 16 -17.90 -8.33 1.70
C ARG A 16 -17.19 -9.18 0.64
N LEU A 17 -17.28 -8.82 -0.64
CA LEU A 17 -16.62 -9.54 -1.73
C LEU A 17 -15.10 -9.54 -1.60
N LEU A 18 -14.55 -8.48 -1.00
CA LEU A 18 -13.12 -8.31 -0.74
C LEU A 18 -12.76 -8.35 0.75
N GLN A 19 -13.72 -8.74 1.61
CA GLN A 19 -13.56 -8.85 3.06
C GLN A 19 -12.98 -7.56 3.70
N ARG A 20 -13.51 -6.41 3.26
CA ARG A 20 -13.02 -5.10 3.73
C ARG A 20 -14.09 -4.03 3.77
N LYS A 21 -13.88 -3.03 4.60
CA LYS A 21 -14.61 -1.77 4.65
C LYS A 21 -13.85 -0.73 3.84
N GLN A 22 -14.56 0.04 3.02
CA GLN A 22 -14.01 1.06 2.15
C GLN A 22 -14.61 2.41 2.52
N MET A 23 -13.79 3.46 2.55
CA MET A 23 -14.25 4.79 2.91
C MET A 23 -13.36 5.88 2.33
N VAL A 24 -13.93 7.08 2.19
CA VAL A 24 -13.18 8.32 1.98
C VAL A 24 -12.89 8.91 3.36
N ILE A 25 -11.65 9.32 3.58
CA ILE A 25 -11.18 9.92 4.84
C ILE A 25 -10.99 11.42 4.60
N ASP A 26 -11.69 12.24 5.38
CA ASP A 26 -11.46 13.67 5.48
C ASP A 26 -10.70 13.94 6.80
N VAL A 27 -9.52 14.54 6.70
CA VAL A 27 -8.68 14.91 7.85
C VAL A 27 -8.71 16.42 7.98
N LEU A 28 -9.15 16.92 9.14
CA LEU A 28 -9.08 18.33 9.53
C LEU A 28 -7.89 18.53 10.46
N HIS A 29 -6.97 19.41 10.08
CA HIS A 29 -5.72 19.67 10.77
C HIS A 29 -5.35 21.16 10.68
N PRO A 30 -6.16 22.06 11.27
CA PRO A 30 -5.89 23.50 11.23
C PRO A 30 -4.54 23.81 11.88
N GLY A 31 -3.78 24.73 11.29
CA GLY A 31 -2.45 25.12 11.79
C GLY A 31 -1.36 24.05 11.66
N LYS A 32 -1.66 22.88 11.07
CA LYS A 32 -0.70 21.79 10.86
C LYS A 32 -0.51 21.45 9.39
N ALA A 33 0.71 21.03 9.08
CA ALA A 33 1.04 20.36 7.83
C ALA A 33 0.28 19.03 7.69
N THR A 34 0.40 18.38 6.53
CA THR A 34 -0.26 17.11 6.25
C THR A 34 0.12 16.05 7.29
N VAL A 35 -0.90 15.49 7.95
CA VAL A 35 -0.73 14.50 9.03
C VAL A 35 -0.09 13.21 8.49
N PRO A 36 0.90 12.63 9.20
CA PRO A 36 1.48 11.34 8.83
C PRO A 36 0.45 10.21 8.76
N LYS A 37 0.65 9.27 7.83
CA LYS A 37 -0.26 8.12 7.65
C LYS A 37 -0.30 7.18 8.86
N THR A 38 0.76 7.14 9.66
CA THR A 38 0.82 6.36 10.90
C THR A 38 -0.22 6.85 11.90
N GLU A 39 -0.26 8.16 12.18
CA GLU A 39 -1.23 8.77 13.09
C GLU A 39 -2.68 8.58 12.58
N ILE A 40 -2.90 8.73 11.26
CA ILE A 40 -4.22 8.50 10.65
C ILE A 40 -4.67 7.04 10.84
N ARG A 41 -3.77 6.07 10.67
CA ARG A 41 -4.07 4.64 10.90
C ARG A 41 -4.42 4.39 12.36
N GLU A 42 -3.66 4.95 13.29
CA GLU A 42 -3.92 4.80 14.74
C GLU A 42 -5.26 5.38 15.15
N LYS A 43 -5.63 6.55 14.62
CA LYS A 43 -6.94 7.15 14.88
C LYS A 43 -8.09 6.34 14.30
N LEU A 44 -7.94 5.81 13.09
CA LEU A 44 -8.93 4.90 12.51
C LEU A 44 -9.03 3.58 13.28
N ALA A 45 -7.90 3.05 13.76
CA ALA A 45 -7.85 1.87 14.61
C ALA A 45 -8.65 2.08 15.90
N LYS A 46 -8.47 3.22 16.57
CA LYS A 46 -9.26 3.61 17.74
C LYS A 46 -10.74 3.78 17.41
N MET A 47 -11.07 4.47 16.30
CA MET A 47 -12.45 4.76 15.89
C MET A 47 -13.25 3.49 15.57
N TYR A 48 -12.64 2.54 14.87
CA TYR A 48 -13.29 1.30 14.43
C TYR A 48 -12.98 0.09 15.31
N LYS A 49 -12.25 0.27 16.42
CA LYS A 49 -11.86 -0.79 17.36
C LYS A 49 -11.14 -1.95 16.66
N THR A 50 -10.17 -1.63 15.81
CA THR A 50 -9.36 -2.60 15.07
C THR A 50 -7.87 -2.34 15.29
N THR A 51 -7.01 -3.28 14.93
CA THR A 51 -5.55 -3.06 14.91
C THR A 51 -5.16 -2.21 13.70
N PRO A 52 -4.08 -1.40 13.79
CA PRO A 52 -3.62 -0.60 12.65
C PRO A 52 -3.11 -1.45 11.48
N ASP A 53 -2.72 -2.70 11.71
CA ASP A 53 -2.10 -3.60 10.72
C ASP A 53 -3.04 -3.98 9.57
N VAL A 54 -4.35 -3.99 9.81
CA VAL A 54 -5.38 -4.27 8.80
C VAL A 54 -5.88 -3.00 8.09
N ILE A 55 -5.33 -1.83 8.44
CA ILE A 55 -5.75 -0.52 7.92
C ILE A 55 -4.73 -0.02 6.90
N PHE A 56 -5.19 0.14 5.66
CA PHE A 56 -4.42 0.69 4.55
C PHE A 56 -5.00 2.05 4.15
N VAL A 57 -4.17 3.09 4.23
CA VAL A 57 -4.57 4.45 3.87
C VAL A 57 -3.70 4.99 2.73
N PHE A 58 -4.32 5.64 1.74
CA PHE A 58 -3.61 6.11 0.54
C PHE A 58 -4.29 7.31 -0.10
N GLY A 59 -3.60 7.92 -1.06
CA GLY A 59 -4.17 8.98 -1.90
C GLY A 59 -4.46 10.30 -1.18
N PHE A 60 -3.75 10.60 -0.09
CA PHE A 60 -3.92 11.86 0.62
C PHE A 60 -3.51 13.05 -0.25
N ARG A 61 -4.44 14.00 -0.42
CA ARG A 61 -4.23 15.29 -1.09
C ARG A 61 -4.77 16.42 -0.22
N THR A 62 -3.91 17.36 0.12
CA THR A 62 -4.26 18.54 0.91
C THR A 62 -4.92 19.56 -0.01
N HIS A 63 -5.99 20.20 0.47
CA HIS A 63 -6.68 21.25 -0.29
C HIS A 63 -5.82 22.52 -0.33
N PHE A 64 -6.06 23.35 -1.34
CA PHE A 64 -5.47 24.69 -1.38
C PHE A 64 -5.88 25.48 -0.13
N GLY A 65 -4.95 26.24 0.44
CA GLY A 65 -5.13 26.90 1.73
C GLY A 65 -4.89 26.01 2.96
N GLY A 66 -4.69 24.69 2.79
CA GLY A 66 -4.36 23.79 3.89
C GLY A 66 -5.54 23.45 4.80
N GLY A 67 -5.27 22.98 6.01
CA GLY A 67 -6.27 22.69 7.05
C GLY A 67 -7.19 21.49 6.79
N LYS A 68 -7.38 21.07 5.53
CA LYS A 68 -8.15 19.89 5.13
C LYS A 68 -7.38 19.04 4.13
N THR A 69 -7.31 17.74 4.39
CA THR A 69 -6.75 16.73 3.49
C THR A 69 -7.76 15.62 3.26
N THR A 70 -7.93 15.19 2.02
CA THR A 70 -8.78 14.03 1.68
C THR A 70 -7.92 12.86 1.27
N GLY A 71 -8.32 11.65 1.65
CA GLY A 71 -7.67 10.40 1.26
C GLY A 71 -8.65 9.24 1.25
N PHE A 72 -8.13 8.04 1.07
CA PHE A 72 -8.91 6.81 1.04
C PHE A 72 -8.44 5.85 2.12
N GLY A 73 -9.39 5.15 2.73
CA GLY A 73 -9.16 4.14 3.75
C GLY A 73 -9.75 2.80 3.37
N MET A 74 -8.98 1.75 3.56
CA MET A 74 -9.41 0.36 3.48
C MET A 74 -9.11 -0.32 4.81
N ILE A 75 -10.13 -0.90 5.44
CA ILE A 75 -9.99 -1.66 6.68
C ILE A 75 -10.39 -3.10 6.38
N TYR A 76 -9.43 -4.01 6.39
CA TYR A 76 -9.69 -5.43 6.21
C TYR A 76 -10.22 -6.07 7.48
N ASP A 77 -11.01 -7.13 7.33
CA ASP A 77 -11.49 -7.91 8.47
C ASP A 77 -10.36 -8.79 9.07
N SER A 78 -9.37 -9.21 8.25
CA SER A 78 -8.17 -9.93 8.72
C SER A 78 -6.90 -9.56 7.94
N LEU A 79 -5.73 -9.82 8.55
CA LEU A 79 -4.44 -9.59 7.89
C LEU A 79 -4.20 -10.55 6.72
N ASP A 80 -4.76 -11.76 6.76
CA ASP A 80 -4.66 -12.73 5.67
C ASP A 80 -5.38 -12.24 4.41
N TYR A 81 -6.62 -11.75 4.58
CA TYR A 81 -7.36 -11.12 3.47
C TYR A 81 -6.64 -9.89 2.93
N ALA A 82 -6.00 -9.10 3.79
CA ALA A 82 -5.20 -7.97 3.35
C ALA A 82 -4.02 -8.43 2.47
N LYS A 83 -3.27 -9.48 2.87
CA LYS A 83 -2.14 -10.00 2.08
C LYS A 83 -2.59 -10.60 0.74
N LYS A 84 -3.79 -11.19 0.68
CA LYS A 84 -4.37 -11.79 -0.54
C LYS A 84 -4.91 -10.74 -1.51
N ASN A 85 -5.67 -9.76 -1.00
CA ASN A 85 -6.48 -8.86 -1.82
C ASN A 85 -5.84 -7.48 -2.04
N GLU A 86 -4.87 -7.07 -1.22
CA GLU A 86 -4.25 -5.76 -1.35
C GLU A 86 -3.17 -5.75 -2.45
N PRO A 87 -3.08 -4.69 -3.27
CA PRO A 87 -2.01 -4.57 -4.24
C PRO A 87 -0.62 -4.63 -3.59
N LYS A 88 0.28 -5.46 -4.16
CA LYS A 88 1.65 -5.69 -3.64
C LYS A 88 2.46 -4.43 -3.35
N HIS A 89 2.24 -3.35 -4.12
CA HIS A 89 2.95 -2.08 -3.91
C HIS A 89 2.54 -1.37 -2.61
N ARG A 90 1.33 -1.61 -2.10
CA ARG A 90 0.87 -1.07 -0.82
C ARG A 90 1.36 -1.94 0.33
N LEU A 91 1.32 -3.27 0.18
CA LEU A 91 1.95 -4.19 1.14
C LEU A 91 3.43 -3.86 1.35
N ALA A 92 4.16 -3.53 0.27
CA ALA A 92 5.56 -3.12 0.37
C ALA A 92 5.79 -1.82 1.14
N ARG A 93 4.85 -0.87 1.12
CA ARG A 93 4.93 0.36 1.92
C ARG A 93 4.74 0.11 3.42
N HIS A 94 4.13 -1.02 3.78
CA HIS A 94 3.94 -1.46 5.16
C HIS A 94 4.96 -2.53 5.59
N GLY A 95 5.98 -2.82 4.78
CA GLY A 95 6.98 -3.84 5.08
C GLY A 95 6.46 -5.29 5.02
N LEU A 96 5.22 -5.52 4.59
CA LEU A 96 4.59 -6.84 4.54
C LEU A 96 4.96 -7.63 3.28
N TYR A 97 5.65 -7.01 2.32
CA TYR A 97 6.06 -7.64 1.07
C TYR A 97 7.32 -6.96 0.51
N GLU A 98 8.31 -7.75 0.12
CA GLU A 98 9.47 -7.24 -0.60
C GLU A 98 9.48 -7.75 -2.05
N LYS A 99 9.59 -6.83 -3.01
CA LYS A 99 9.76 -7.19 -4.41
C LYS A 99 11.26 -7.23 -4.73
N LYS A 100 11.80 -8.40 -5.06
CA LYS A 100 13.14 -8.53 -5.64
C LYS A 100 13.25 -7.67 -6.90
N LYS A 101 14.13 -6.65 -6.88
CA LYS A 101 14.31 -5.70 -7.98
C LYS A 101 15.50 -6.12 -8.85
N THR A 102 15.23 -6.70 -10.01
CA THR A 102 16.20 -6.80 -11.12
C THR A 102 15.79 -5.83 -12.21
N SER A 103 16.75 -5.16 -12.85
CA SER A 103 16.46 -4.19 -13.91
C SER A 103 15.65 -4.83 -15.05
N ARG A 104 14.68 -4.08 -15.61
CA ARG A 104 13.89 -4.53 -16.78
C ARG A 104 14.80 -4.86 -17.97
N LYS A 105 15.90 -4.12 -18.14
CA LYS A 105 16.90 -4.35 -19.18
C LYS A 105 17.56 -5.73 -19.03
N GLN A 106 18.13 -6.01 -17.85
CA GLN A 106 18.75 -7.30 -17.53
C GLN A 106 17.78 -8.49 -17.71
N ARG A 107 16.51 -8.34 -17.29
CA ARG A 107 15.49 -9.37 -17.51
C ARG A 107 15.22 -9.63 -18.99
N LYS A 108 15.12 -8.58 -19.80
CA LYS A 108 14.89 -8.70 -21.26
C LYS A 108 16.09 -9.34 -21.95
N GLU A 109 17.30 -8.92 -21.60
CA GLU A 109 18.55 -9.52 -22.13
C GLU A 109 18.67 -10.99 -21.74
N ARG A 110 18.42 -11.35 -20.47
CA ARG A 110 18.37 -12.74 -20.02
C ARG A 110 17.36 -13.56 -20.81
N LYS A 111 16.13 -13.04 -21.01
CA LYS A 111 15.09 -13.70 -21.82
C LYS A 111 15.58 -13.94 -23.26
N ASN A 112 16.18 -12.93 -23.89
CA ASN A 112 16.64 -13.04 -25.28
C ASN A 112 17.81 -14.01 -25.43
N ARG A 113 18.73 -14.08 -24.46
CA ARG A 113 19.81 -15.09 -24.44
C ARG A 113 19.25 -16.51 -24.27
N MET A 114 18.30 -16.72 -23.35
CA MET A 114 17.68 -18.03 -23.12
C MET A 114 16.86 -18.53 -24.32
N LYS A 115 16.34 -17.63 -25.17
CA LYS A 115 15.62 -18.02 -26.39
C LYS A 115 16.52 -18.70 -27.43
N LYS A 116 17.85 -18.49 -27.41
CA LYS A 116 18.80 -19.02 -28.40
C LYS A 116 19.20 -20.49 -28.16
N VAL A 117 18.87 -21.06 -27.00
CA VAL A 117 19.28 -22.42 -26.60
C VAL A 117 18.06 -23.28 -26.23
N ARG A 118 18.19 -24.61 -26.32
CA ARG A 118 17.10 -25.58 -26.08
C ARG A 118 17.40 -26.46 -24.85
N GLY A 119 16.34 -27.04 -24.26
CA GLY A 119 16.46 -28.00 -23.17
C GLY A 119 17.17 -27.44 -21.93
N THR A 120 17.97 -28.28 -21.29
CA THR A 120 18.71 -27.98 -20.05
C THR A 120 19.74 -26.86 -20.23
N ALA A 121 20.21 -26.60 -21.46
CA ALA A 121 21.17 -25.53 -21.76
C ALA A 121 20.65 -24.10 -21.42
N LYS A 122 19.33 -23.92 -21.28
CA LYS A 122 18.72 -22.63 -20.85
C LYS A 122 19.12 -22.22 -19.43
N ALA A 123 19.36 -23.19 -18.54
CA ALA A 123 19.75 -22.92 -17.16
C ALA A 123 21.13 -22.24 -17.10
N ASN A 124 22.09 -22.72 -17.89
CA ASN A 124 23.47 -22.24 -17.93
C ASN A 124 23.57 -20.80 -18.47
N VAL A 125 22.81 -20.48 -19.52
CA VAL A 125 22.78 -19.14 -20.12
C VAL A 125 22.06 -18.12 -19.22
N GLY A 126 21.11 -18.58 -18.42
CA GLY A 126 20.32 -17.76 -17.51
C GLY A 126 21.09 -17.22 -16.31
N ALA A 127 22.19 -17.85 -15.89
CA ALA A 127 23.00 -17.45 -14.74
C ALA A 127 23.96 -16.28 -15.05
N GLY A 128 24.22 -15.99 -16.34
CA GLY A 128 25.41 -15.24 -16.74
C GLY A 128 26.67 -16.07 -16.44
N LYS A 129 27.75 -15.90 -17.21
CA LYS A 129 29.03 -16.44 -16.75
C LYS A 129 29.31 -15.78 -15.39
N LYS A 130 29.40 -16.57 -14.31
CA LYS A 130 30.10 -16.10 -13.10
C LYS A 130 31.49 -15.71 -13.59
N LYS A 131 31.86 -14.43 -13.44
CA LYS A 131 33.27 -14.09 -13.47
C LYS A 131 33.93 -14.76 -12.28
#